data_AF-A0A951E1H8-F1
#
_entry.id   AF-A0A951E1H8-F1
#
_cell.length_a   1.000
_cell.length_b   1.000
_cell.length_c   1.000
_cell.angle_alpha   90.00
_cell.angle_beta   90.00
_cell.angle_gamma   90.00
#
_symmetry.space_group_name_H-M   'P 1'
#
loop_
_entity.id
_entity.type
_entity.pdbx_description
1 polymer ?
#
loop_
_entity_poly.entity_id
_entity_poly.type
_entity_poly.pdbx_seq_one_letter_code
_entity_poly.pdbx_strand_id
1 'polypeptide(L)'
;MAERQQNGKSSAPMILTGLIMILLFCVFAIFLVAQGKSIPNVEELREEVRLKNLADLNNENQRVLTQYHWVDKGKGVVGIPIDRAKDLVLAQLQSIKPHPAGPVNPPAAPQQQGTPAPSPSAQVQKPAGQ
;
A
#
# COMPACT_ATOMS: atom_id res chain seq x y z
N MET A 1 -62.64 -53.77 -28.14
CA MET A 1 -62.27 -54.36 -26.85
C MET A 1 -60.81 -53.98 -26.62
N ALA A 2 -60.63 -52.98 -25.77
CA ALA A 2 -59.33 -52.47 -25.38
C ALA A 2 -58.67 -53.46 -24.43
N GLU A 3 -57.39 -53.75 -24.65
CA GLU A 3 -56.37 -53.92 -23.60
C GLU A 3 -55.04 -54.30 -24.28
N ARG A 4 -54.32 -53.28 -24.77
CA ARG A 4 -52.88 -53.40 -25.02
C ARG A 4 -52.22 -53.15 -23.67
N GLN A 5 -51.82 -54.21 -22.99
CA GLN A 5 -51.02 -54.12 -21.78
C GLN A 5 -49.74 -53.32 -22.06
N GLN A 6 -49.69 -52.09 -21.57
CA GLN A 6 -48.50 -51.25 -21.60
C GLN A 6 -47.62 -51.70 -20.43
N ASN A 7 -46.63 -52.52 -20.75
CA ASN A 7 -45.75 -53.19 -19.80
C ASN A 7 -45.00 -52.14 -18.93
N GLY A 8 -45.42 -51.98 -17.67
CA GLY A 8 -44.85 -51.06 -16.70
C GLY A 8 -43.54 -51.57 -16.10
N LYS A 9 -42.45 -51.56 -16.87
CA LYS A 9 -41.11 -51.92 -16.37
C LYS A 9 -40.01 -51.27 -17.23
N SER A 10 -39.46 -50.11 -16.81
CA SER A 10 -38.08 -49.64 -17.12
C SER A 10 -37.80 -48.12 -17.01
N SER A 11 -38.67 -47.27 -16.45
CA SER A 11 -38.28 -45.88 -16.16
C SER A 11 -37.40 -45.75 -14.90
N ALA A 12 -37.54 -46.65 -13.93
CA ALA A 12 -36.78 -46.63 -12.68
C ALA A 12 -35.25 -46.68 -12.85
N PRO A 13 -34.65 -47.58 -13.65
CA PRO A 13 -33.20 -47.57 -13.85
C PRO A 13 -32.74 -46.32 -14.61
N MET A 14 -33.52 -45.81 -15.57
CA MET A 14 -33.16 -44.63 -16.35
C MET A 14 -33.20 -43.34 -15.52
N ILE A 15 -34.19 -43.21 -14.62
CA ILE A 15 -34.27 -42.13 -13.64
C ILE A 15 -33.11 -42.23 -12.64
N LEU A 16 -32.78 -43.44 -12.19
CA LEU A 16 -31.66 -43.67 -11.27
C LEU A 16 -30.31 -43.30 -11.91
N THR A 17 -30.08 -43.68 -13.17
CA THR A 17 -28.86 -43.29 -13.91
C THR A 17 -28.77 -41.77 -14.09
N GLY A 18 -29.90 -41.11 -14.39
CA GLY A 18 -29.97 -39.65 -14.48
C GLY A 18 -29.64 -38.97 -13.14
N LEU A 19 -30.20 -39.45 -12.03
CA LEU A 19 -29.90 -38.95 -10.70
C LEU A 19 -28.43 -39.15 -10.31
N ILE A 20 -27.83 -40.30 -10.65
CA ILE A 20 -26.41 -40.57 -10.41
C ILE A 20 -25.54 -39.61 -11.23
N MET A 21 -25.88 -39.33 -12.48
CA MET A 21 -25.14 -38.37 -13.31
C MET A 21 -25.24 -36.95 -12.79
N ILE A 22 -26.42 -36.53 -12.33
CA ILE A 22 -26.63 -35.22 -11.70
C ILE A 22 -25.82 -35.12 -10.40
N LEU A 23 -25.84 -36.17 -9.58
CA LEU A 23 -25.06 -36.23 -8.33
C LEU A 23 -23.57 -36.13 -8.62
N LEU A 24 -23.06 -36.89 -9.61
CA LEU A 24 -21.67 -36.86 -10.02
C LEU A 24 -21.28 -35.47 -10.52
N PHE A 25 -22.13 -34.83 -11.32
CA PHE A 25 -21.91 -33.47 -11.82
C PHE A 25 -21.90 -32.45 -10.68
N CYS A 26 -22.80 -32.57 -9.70
CA CYS A 26 -22.80 -31.72 -8.51
C CYS A 26 -21.52 -31.88 -7.70
N VAL A 27 -21.09 -33.13 -7.44
CA VAL A 27 -19.83 -33.40 -6.73
C VAL A 27 -18.64 -32.86 -7.52
N PHE A 28 -18.63 -33.01 -8.84
CA PHE A 28 -17.57 -32.49 -9.69
C PHE A 28 -17.55 -30.96 -9.70
N ALA A 29 -18.71 -30.30 -9.75
CA ALA A 29 -18.81 -28.84 -9.66
C ALA A 29 -18.33 -28.31 -8.30
N ILE A 30 -18.71 -28.99 -7.20
CA ILE A 30 -18.21 -28.67 -5.86
C ILE A 30 -16.70 -28.87 -5.78
N PHE A 31 -16.18 -29.95 -6.36
CA PHE A 31 -14.75 -30.22 -6.42
C PHE A 31 -13.99 -29.14 -7.21
N LEU A 32 -14.53 -28.69 -8.35
CA LEU A 32 -13.94 -27.58 -9.10
C LEU A 32 -13.95 -26.26 -8.33
N VAL A 33 -15.03 -25.96 -7.59
CA VAL A 33 -15.10 -24.77 -6.73
C VAL A 33 -14.14 -24.87 -5.54
N ALA A 34 -14.02 -26.05 -4.92
CA ALA A 34 -13.09 -26.30 -3.83
C ALA A 34 -11.61 -26.23 -4.28
N GLN A 35 -11.33 -26.64 -5.51
CA GLN A 35 -10.00 -26.54 -6.15
C GLN A 35 -9.76 -25.16 -6.79
N GLY A 36 -10.79 -24.33 -6.89
CA GLY A 36 -10.73 -22.96 -7.36
C GLY A 36 -9.92 -22.12 -6.38
N LYS A 37 -8.59 -22.20 -6.49
CA LYS A 37 -7.64 -21.34 -5.81
C LYS A 37 -8.13 -19.90 -6.02
N SER A 38 -8.59 -19.30 -4.92
CA SER A 38 -9.15 -17.95 -4.91
C SER A 38 -8.22 -17.06 -5.72
N ILE A 39 -8.69 -16.55 -6.85
CA ILE A 39 -7.95 -15.56 -7.62
C ILE A 39 -7.79 -14.39 -6.64
N PRO A 40 -6.56 -14.13 -6.14
CA PRO A 40 -6.37 -13.11 -5.12
C PRO A 40 -6.94 -11.82 -5.67
N ASN A 41 -7.78 -11.16 -4.87
CA ASN A 41 -8.35 -9.89 -5.28
C ASN A 41 -7.18 -8.95 -5.57
N VAL A 42 -7.24 -8.18 -6.65
CA VAL A 42 -6.16 -7.24 -7.02
C VAL A 42 -5.80 -6.28 -5.87
N GLU A 43 -6.73 -6.05 -4.93
CA GLU A 43 -6.43 -5.27 -3.73
C GLU A 43 -5.58 -6.03 -2.70
N GLU A 44 -5.80 -7.32 -2.49
CA GLU A 44 -5.01 -8.16 -1.58
C GLU A 44 -3.54 -8.23 -2.03
N LEU A 45 -3.31 -8.40 -3.34
CA LEU A 45 -1.98 -8.31 -3.95
C LEU A 45 -1.31 -6.95 -3.71
N ARG A 46 -2.07 -5.85 -3.74
CA ARG A 46 -1.51 -4.50 -3.51
C ARG A 46 -1.18 -4.28 -2.04
N GLU A 47 -2.01 -4.78 -1.13
CA GLU A 47 -1.74 -4.74 0.31
C GLU A 47 -0.49 -5.54 0.65
N GLU A 48 -0.34 -6.75 0.13
CA GLU A 48 0.86 -7.58 0.32
C GLU A 48 2.12 -6.87 -0.19
N VAL A 49 2.07 -6.24 -1.36
CA VAL A 49 3.20 -5.47 -1.91
C VAL A 49 3.54 -4.27 -1.02
N ARG A 50 2.54 -3.53 -0.52
CA ARG A 50 2.78 -2.40 0.40
C ARG A 50 3.44 -2.87 1.69
N LEU A 51 2.94 -3.94 2.29
CA LEU A 51 3.49 -4.50 3.53
C LEU A 51 4.90 -5.03 3.34
N LYS A 52 5.16 -5.71 2.22
CA LYS A 52 6.51 -6.17 1.86
C LYS A 52 7.48 -5.01 1.68
N ASN A 53 7.10 -3.99 0.93
CA ASN A 53 7.94 -2.81 0.74
C ASN A 53 8.24 -2.12 2.08
N LEU A 54 7.25 -2.02 2.97
CA LEU A 54 7.47 -1.46 4.31
C LEU A 54 8.46 -2.30 5.12
N ALA A 55 8.32 -3.62 5.09
CA ALA A 55 9.22 -4.53 5.79
C ALA A 55 10.66 -4.44 5.25
N ASP A 56 10.82 -4.42 3.92
CA ASP A 56 12.12 -4.29 3.25
C ASP A 56 12.79 -2.94 3.58
N LEU A 57 12.03 -1.84 3.52
CA LEU A 57 12.53 -0.51 3.90
C LEU A 57 12.96 -0.47 5.37
N ASN A 58 12.19 -1.10 6.26
CA ASN A 58 12.52 -1.12 7.67
C ASN A 58 13.77 -1.96 7.95
N ASN A 59 13.91 -3.10 7.28
CA ASN A 59 15.10 -3.96 7.39
C ASN A 59 16.36 -3.24 6.89
N GLU A 60 16.28 -2.58 5.73
CA GLU A 60 17.40 -1.82 5.18
C GLU A 60 17.78 -0.64 6.09
N ASN A 61 16.79 0.10 6.64
CA ASN A 61 17.05 1.14 7.63
C ASN A 61 17.75 0.59 8.87
N GLN A 62 17.26 -0.53 9.41
CA GLN A 62 17.87 -1.16 10.58
C GLN A 62 19.33 -1.56 10.30
N ARG A 63 19.59 -2.13 9.12
CA ARG A 63 20.94 -2.51 8.69
C ARG A 63 21.86 -1.30 8.59
N VAL A 64 21.44 -0.23 7.91
CA VAL A 64 22.20 1.01 7.73
C VAL A 64 22.50 1.70 9.07
N LEU A 65 21.53 1.71 10.00
CA LEU A 65 21.67 2.39 11.29
C LEU A 65 22.49 1.62 12.32
N THR A 66 22.49 0.28 12.29
CA THR A 66 23.13 -0.55 13.32
C THR A 66 24.48 -1.10 12.91
N GLN A 67 24.81 -1.09 11.61
CA GLN A 67 26.02 -1.72 11.10
C GLN A 67 26.93 -0.73 10.37
N TYR A 68 28.23 -1.04 10.43
CA TYR A 68 29.21 -0.37 9.59
C TYR A 68 28.96 -0.73 8.12
N HIS A 69 28.96 0.28 7.27
CA HIS A 69 28.80 0.11 5.83
C HIS A 69 29.53 1.20 5.06
N TRP A 70 29.80 0.94 3.79
CA TRP A 70 30.32 1.96 2.90
C TRP A 70 29.18 2.83 2.39
N VAL A 71 29.32 4.16 2.52
CA VAL A 71 28.38 5.13 1.94
C VAL A 71 28.82 5.48 0.52
N ASP A 72 30.11 5.79 0.35
CA ASP A 72 30.72 6.07 -0.95
C ASP A 72 32.16 5.54 -0.96
N LYS A 73 32.37 4.39 -1.62
CA LYS A 73 33.69 3.76 -1.72
C LYS A 73 34.68 4.60 -2.53
N GLY A 74 34.20 5.35 -3.54
CA GLY A 74 35.06 6.16 -4.39
C GLY A 74 35.64 7.36 -3.66
N LYS A 75 34.90 7.90 -2.68
CA LYS A 75 35.34 8.99 -1.81
C LYS A 75 35.92 8.53 -0.47
N GLY A 76 35.96 7.23 -0.22
CA GLY A 76 36.43 6.69 1.06
C GLY A 76 35.50 6.98 2.24
N VAL A 77 34.21 7.21 2.01
CA VAL A 77 33.24 7.57 3.07
C VAL A 77 32.57 6.32 3.62
N VAL A 78 32.72 6.11 4.93
CA VAL A 78 32.10 5.03 5.69
C VAL A 78 31.00 5.56 6.62
N GLY A 79 29.92 4.81 6.72
CA GLY A 79 28.88 5.00 7.72
C GLY A 79 29.24 4.21 8.98
N ILE A 80 29.07 4.85 10.13
CA ILE A 80 29.23 4.22 11.45
C ILE A 80 27.84 3.96 12.06
N PRO A 81 27.68 2.93 12.92
CA PRO A 81 26.44 2.70 13.64
C PRO A 81 26.01 3.94 14.43
N ILE A 82 24.70 4.15 14.52
CA ILE A 82 24.13 5.36 15.13
C ILE A 82 24.51 5.49 16.60
N ASP A 83 24.64 4.39 17.34
CA ASP A 83 25.10 4.41 18.74
C ASP A 83 26.51 4.97 18.85
N ARG A 84 27.42 4.51 17.98
CA ARG A 84 28.78 5.03 17.94
C ARG A 84 28.83 6.49 17.49
N ALA A 85 28.00 6.87 16.52
CA ALA A 85 27.90 8.26 16.09
C ALA A 85 27.46 9.17 17.24
N LYS A 86 26.44 8.78 18.00
CA LYS A 86 25.98 9.50 19.19
C LYS A 86 27.11 9.67 20.20
N ASP A 87 27.82 8.60 20.55
CA ASP A 87 28.91 8.68 21.53
C ASP A 87 29.99 9.68 21.13
N LEU A 88 30.39 9.66 19.86
CA LEU A 88 31.40 10.58 19.33
C LEU A 88 30.91 12.04 19.34
N VAL A 89 29.66 12.26 18.95
CA VAL A 89 29.04 13.59 18.97
C VAL A 89 28.89 14.09 20.40
N LEU A 90 28.46 13.25 21.35
CA LEU A 90 28.35 13.61 22.76
C LEU A 90 29.72 13.99 23.34
N ALA A 91 30.75 13.20 23.08
CA ALA A 91 32.11 13.51 23.50
C ALA A 91 32.61 14.83 22.90
N GLN A 92 32.32 15.08 21.61
CA GLN A 92 32.64 16.34 20.95
C GLN A 92 31.91 17.52 21.61
N LEU A 93 30.61 17.40 21.87
CA LEU A 93 29.81 18.45 22.50
C LEU A 93 30.30 18.75 23.93
N GLN A 94 30.68 17.73 24.70
CA GLN A 94 31.25 17.89 26.05
C GLN A 94 32.58 18.67 26.04
N SER A 95 33.35 18.55 24.96
CA SER A 95 34.60 19.31 24.80
C SER A 95 34.39 20.78 24.42
N ILE A 96 33.23 21.11 23.86
CA ILE A 96 32.89 22.46 23.42
C ILE A 96 32.25 23.20 24.59
N LYS A 97 32.81 24.36 24.96
CA LYS A 97 32.18 25.23 25.96
C LYS A 97 30.85 25.77 25.41
N PRO A 98 29.75 25.71 26.19
CA PRO A 98 28.47 26.29 25.78
C PRO A 98 28.64 27.77 25.46
N HIS A 99 28.24 28.19 24.26
CA HIS A 99 28.13 29.60 23.90
C HIS A 99 26.71 30.09 24.24
N PRO A 100 26.52 31.31 24.75
CA PRO A 100 25.20 31.88 24.97
C PRO A 100 24.34 31.79 23.70
N ALA A 101 23.10 31.34 23.84
CA ALA A 101 22.13 31.43 22.76
C ALA A 101 22.00 32.92 22.37
N GLY A 102 22.22 33.21 21.08
CA GLY A 102 22.03 34.57 20.55
C GLY A 102 20.60 35.06 20.73
N PRO A 103 20.32 36.35 20.43
CA PRO A 103 18.99 36.91 20.55
C PRO A 103 17.98 36.07 19.78
N VAL A 104 16.97 35.56 20.49
CA VAL A 104 15.87 34.82 19.88
C VAL A 104 14.94 35.81 19.18
N ASN A 105 14.60 35.52 17.93
CA ASN A 105 13.56 36.28 17.25
C ASN A 105 12.23 35.94 17.94
N PRO A 106 11.48 36.93 18.46
CA PRO A 106 10.19 36.65 19.07
C PRO A 106 9.26 35.96 18.06
N PRO A 107 8.34 35.09 18.51
CA PRO A 107 7.35 34.47 17.63
C PRO A 107 6.68 35.55 16.79
N ALA A 108 6.60 35.35 15.47
CA ALA A 108 5.84 36.24 14.63
C ALA A 108 4.43 36.34 15.21
N ALA A 109 4.00 37.57 15.56
CA ALA A 109 2.62 37.81 15.94
C ALA A 109 1.73 37.23 14.84
N PRO A 110 0.60 36.57 15.17
CA PRO A 110 -0.33 36.07 14.17
C PRO A 110 -0.63 37.20 13.20
N GLN A 111 -0.17 37.06 11.95
CA GLN A 111 -0.58 37.97 10.91
C GLN A 111 -2.09 37.77 10.80
N GLN A 112 -2.86 38.77 11.27
CA GLN A 112 -4.27 38.84 10.94
C GLN A 112 -4.32 38.82 9.42
N GLN A 113 -4.79 37.70 8.90
CA GLN A 113 -4.98 37.50 7.48
C GLN A 113 -5.94 38.59 7.04
N GLY A 114 -5.37 39.61 6.38
CA GLY A 114 -6.12 40.73 5.86
C GLY A 114 -7.29 40.19 5.05
N THR A 115 -8.44 40.78 5.29
CA THR A 115 -9.67 40.58 4.51
C THR A 115 -9.34 40.50 3.02
N PRO A 116 -9.95 39.57 2.27
CA PRO A 116 -9.68 39.42 0.85
C PRO A 116 -9.93 40.74 0.12
N ALA A 117 -8.90 41.24 -0.57
CA ALA A 117 -9.02 42.37 -1.47
C ALA A 117 -10.03 42.06 -2.57
N PRO A 118 -10.92 42.99 -2.95
CA PRO A 118 -11.90 42.76 -4.01
C PRO A 118 -11.18 42.55 -5.34
N SER A 119 -11.58 41.49 -6.06
CA SER A 119 -11.13 41.19 -7.41
C SER A 119 -11.28 42.42 -8.32
N PRO A 120 -10.30 42.75 -9.17
CA PRO A 120 -10.45 43.82 -10.14
C PRO A 120 -11.50 43.42 -11.19
N SER A 121 -12.68 44.04 -11.09
CA SER A 121 -13.71 44.01 -12.11
C SER A 121 -13.16 44.44 -13.46
N ALA A 122 -13.57 43.70 -14.48
CA ALA A 122 -13.28 43.88 -15.89
C ALA A 122 -13.20 45.35 -16.33
N GLN A 123 -12.01 45.80 -16.72
CA GLN A 123 -11.87 47.01 -17.52
C GLN A 123 -12.24 46.69 -18.97
N VAL A 124 -13.46 47.09 -19.31
CA VAL A 124 -13.99 47.18 -20.67
C VAL A 124 -13.03 48.00 -21.53
N GLN A 125 -12.37 47.35 -22.49
CA GLN A 125 -11.57 48.02 -23.52
C GLN A 125 -12.51 48.79 -24.47
N LYS A 126 -12.32 50.11 -24.53
CA LYS A 126 -12.94 51.00 -25.51
C LYS A 126 -12.08 50.99 -26.79
N PRO A 127 -12.63 50.74 -28.00
CA PRO A 127 -11.86 50.77 -29.22
C PRO A 127 -11.68 52.21 -29.72
N ALA A 128 -10.48 52.55 -30.16
CA ALA A 128 -10.20 53.74 -30.96
C ALA A 128 -9.23 53.33 -32.08
N GLY A 129 -9.65 53.58 -33.31
CA GLY A 129 -9.02 53.06 -34.52
C GLY A 129 -7.83 53.87 -35.02
N GLN A 130 -7.20 53.29 -36.04
CA GLN A 130 -6.57 53.94 -37.18
C GLN A 130 -6.86 53.06 -38.41
#